data_AF-A0A1V4V9E2-F1
#
_entry.id   AF-A0A1V4V9E2-F1
#
_cell.length_a   1.000
_cell.length_b   1.000
_cell.length_c   1.000
_cell.angle_alpha   90.00
_cell.angle_beta   90.00
_cell.angle_gamma   90.00
#
_symmetry.space_group_name_H-M   'P 1'
#
loop_
_entity.id
_entity.type
_entity.pdbx_description
1 polymer ?
#
loop_
_entity_poly.entity_id
_entity_poly.type
_entity_poly.pdbx_seq_one_letter_code
_entity_poly.pdbx_strand_id
1 'polypeptide(L)' 'MERSVVIVPHAESPGPFISFFQEKGKAADLAEIKVWVANMEEGTIDPFIGYPKDLAIYKQFKNPRMAMMVKTNWGRRME' A
#
# COMPACT_ATOMS: atom_id res chain seq x y z
N MET A 1 1.90 -11.38 18.10
CA MET A 1 1.07 -10.26 17.58
C MET A 1 0.54 -10.67 16.23
N GLU A 2 -0.78 -10.78 16.12
CA GLU A 2 -1.47 -11.05 14.87
C GLU A 2 -1.18 -9.90 13.90
N ARG A 3 -0.59 -10.20 12.74
CA ARG A 3 -0.20 -9.18 11.76
C ARG A 3 -1.41 -8.82 10.92
N SER A 4 -2.33 -8.04 11.50
CA SER A 4 -3.53 -7.60 10.81
C SER A 4 -3.20 -6.74 9.59
N VAL A 5 -3.98 -6.92 8.53
CA VAL A 5 -3.92 -6.14 7.30
C VAL A 5 -5.27 -5.48 7.10
N VAL A 6 -5.25 -4.18 6.80
CA VAL A 6 -6.43 -3.46 6.34
C VAL A 6 -6.49 -3.57 4.83
N ILE A 7 -7.58 -4.13 4.31
CA ILE A 7 -7.83 -4.17 2.86
C ILE A 7 -8.79 -3.04 2.53
N VAL A 8 -8.42 -2.19 1.57
CA VAL A 8 -9.25 -1.10 1.08
C VAL A 8 -9.51 -1.27 -0.42
N PRO A 9 -10.66 -0.82 -0.94
CA PRO A 9 -10.88 -0.82 -2.37
C PRO A 9 -9.93 0.17 -3.07
N HIS A 10 -9.63 -0.09 -4.33
CA HIS A 10 -9.04 0.90 -5.22
C HIS A 10 -9.95 2.13 -5.36
N ALA A 11 -9.36 3.28 -5.71
CA ALA A 11 -10.09 4.53 -5.95
C ALA A 11 -9.87 4.96 -7.41
N GLU A 12 -10.83 5.74 -7.94
CA GLU A 12 -10.77 6.30 -9.30
C GLU A 12 -9.59 7.26 -9.51
N SER A 13 -9.03 7.81 -8.43
CA SER A 13 -7.87 8.69 -8.47
C SER A 13 -6.87 8.39 -7.34
N PRO A 14 -5.58 8.70 -7.53
CA PRO A 14 -4.56 8.48 -6.51
C PRO A 14 -4.61 9.52 -5.37
N GLY A 15 -5.36 10.61 -5.53
CA GLY A 15 -5.38 11.75 -4.59
C GLY A 15 -5.57 11.37 -3.13
N PRO A 16 -6.62 10.60 -2.77
CA PRO A 16 -6.85 10.17 -1.39
C PRO A 16 -5.69 9.35 -0.80
N PHE A 17 -5.07 8.49 -1.60
CA PHE A 17 -3.92 7.69 -1.18
C PHE A 17 -2.68 8.55 -0.96
N ILE A 18 -2.45 9.54 -1.83
CA ILE A 18 -1.34 10.50 -1.68
C ILE A 18 -1.51 11.31 -0.40
N SER A 19 -2.69 11.90 -0.17
CA SER A 19 -2.97 12.67 1.04
C SER A 19 -2.79 11.83 2.30
N PHE A 20 -3.35 10.62 2.33
CA PHE A 20 -3.16 9.69 3.44
C PHE A 20 -1.68 9.35 3.66
N PHE A 21 -0.94 9.06 2.60
CA PHE A 21 0.46 8.70 2.68
C PHE A 21 1.32 9.84 3.24
N GLN A 22 1.07 11.07 2.79
CA GLN A 22 1.78 12.26 3.25
C GLN A 22 1.48 12.58 4.73
N GLU A 23 0.23 12.42 5.16
CA GLU A 23 -0.17 12.74 6.53
C GLU A 23 0.15 11.62 7.54
N LYS A 24 -0.04 10.36 7.15
CA LYS A 24 -0.06 9.21 8.07
C LYS A 24 0.90 8.08 7.69
N GLY A 25 1.49 8.09 6.50
CA GLY A 25 2.31 6.99 5.99
C GLY A 25 3.44 6.59 6.93
N LYS A 26 4.19 7.57 7.46
CA LYS A 26 5.28 7.32 8.43
C LYS A 26 4.77 6.73 9.74
N ALA A 27 3.65 7.23 10.26
CA ALA A 27 3.07 6.73 11.50
C ALA A 27 2.54 5.30 11.34
N ALA A 28 1.92 4.99 10.19
CA ALA A 28 1.46 3.66 9.85
C ALA A 28 2.62 2.66 9.72
N ASP A 29 3.72 3.05 9.06
CA ASP A 29 4.93 2.22 8.94
C ASP A 29 5.54 1.92 10.33
N LEU A 30 5.66 2.93 11.22
CA LEU A 30 6.19 2.75 12.58
C LEU A 30 5.29 1.88 13.48
N ALA A 31 3.98 1.93 13.26
CA ALA A 31 3.01 1.09 13.96
C ALA A 31 2.89 -0.33 13.36
N GLU A 32 3.72 -0.67 12.37
CA GLU A 32 3.69 -1.95 11.62
C GLU A 32 2.33 -2.29 10.97
N ILE A 33 1.49 -1.26 10.75
CA ILE A 33 0.18 -1.39 10.11
C ILE A 33 0.40 -1.67 8.61
N LYS A 34 -0.34 -2.63 8.07
CA LYS A 34 -0.33 -2.94 6.64
C LYS A 34 -1.65 -2.53 6.02
N VAL A 35 -1.57 -1.84 4.89
CA VAL A 35 -2.72 -1.44 4.09
C VAL A 35 -2.51 -1.95 2.67
N TRP A 36 -3.41 -2.80 2.19
CA TRP A 36 -3.38 -3.33 0.83
C TRP A 36 -4.60 -2.87 0.06
N VAL A 37 -4.41 -2.61 -1.23
CA VAL A 37 -5.44 -2.06 -2.12
C VAL A 37 -5.95 -3.18 -3.01
N ALA A 38 -7.25 -3.45 -2.93
CA ALA A 38 -7.94 -4.42 -3.77
C ALA A 38 -8.58 -3.73 -4.98
N ASN A 39 -8.18 -4.13 -6.18
CA ASN A 39 -8.95 -3.87 -7.38
C ASN A 39 -9.99 -4.99 -7.54
N MET A 40 -11.25 -4.68 -7.25
CA MET A 40 -12.36 -5.64 -7.31
C MET A 40 -12.78 -5.97 -8.75
N GLU A 41 -12.55 -5.06 -9.69
CA GLU A 41 -12.88 -5.27 -11.11
C GLU A 41 -11.93 -6.30 -11.74
N GLU A 42 -10.64 -6.20 -11.39
CA GLU A 42 -9.59 -7.07 -11.91
C GLU A 42 -9.32 -8.29 -11.01
N GLY A 43 -9.96 -8.36 -9.83
CA GLY A 43 -9.74 -9.43 -8.85
C GLY A 43 -8.31 -9.46 -8.30
N THR A 44 -7.63 -8.31 -8.21
CA THR A 44 -6.22 -8.23 -7.83
C THR A 44 -5.99 -7.41 -6.57
N ILE A 45 -4.85 -7.62 -5.93
CA ILE A 45 -4.44 -6.88 -4.74
C ILE A 45 -2.97 -6.46 -4.86
N ASP A 46 -2.64 -5.28 -4.35
CA ASP A 46 -1.29 -4.76 -4.28
C ASP A 46 -1.02 -4.05 -2.94
N PRO A 47 0.23 -4.04 -2.45
CA PRO A 47 0.56 -3.39 -1.20
C PRO A 47 0.62 -1.87 -1.36
N PHE A 48 -0.04 -1.12 -0.46
CA PHE A 48 0.11 0.33 -0.37
C PHE A 48 1.04 0.72 0.79
N ILE A 49 0.79 0.17 1.99
CA ILE A 49 1.64 0.34 3.17
C ILE A 49 2.02 -1.03 3.72
N GLY A 50 3.33 -1.20 3.95
CA GLY A 50 3.89 -2.43 4.49
C GLY A 50 3.85 -3.62 3.51
N TYR A 51 4.81 -4.52 3.68
CA TYR A 51 4.92 -5.74 2.89
C TYR A 51 4.87 -6.96 3.81
N PRO A 52 4.32 -8.10 3.34
CA PRO A 52 4.44 -9.36 4.06
C PRO A 52 5.89 -9.83 4.05
N LYS A 53 6.29 -10.55 5.10
CA LYS A 53 7.57 -11.29 5.12
C LYS A 53 7.45 -12.65 4.43
N ASP A 54 6.22 -13.15 4.30
CA ASP A 54 5.92 -14.42 3.65
C ASP A 54 5.96 -14.25 2.12
N LEU A 55 6.86 -15.00 1.48
CA LEU A 55 7.06 -14.97 0.03
C LEU A 55 5.88 -15.59 -0.74
N ALA A 56 5.13 -16.52 -0.15
CA ALA A 56 3.95 -17.09 -0.78
C ALA A 56 2.88 -16.02 -0.96
N ILE A 57 2.66 -15.19 0.07
CA ILE A 57 1.75 -14.04 0.02
C ILE A 57 2.29 -12.96 -0.92
N TYR A 58 3.58 -12.61 -0.81
CA TYR A 58 4.20 -11.59 -1.67
C TYR A 58 4.01 -11.88 -3.16
N LYS A 59 4.08 -13.15 -3.56
CA LYS A 59 3.89 -13.59 -4.95
C LYS A 59 2.45 -13.49 -5.46
N GLN A 60 1.45 -13.29 -4.59
CA GLN A 60 0.06 -13.11 -5.00
C GLN A 60 -0.27 -11.67 -5.42
N PHE A 61 0.61 -10.71 -5.12
CA PHE A 61 0.41 -9.32 -5.53
C PHE A 61 0.55 -9.16 -7.04
N LYS A 62 -0.28 -8.31 -7.66
CA LYS A 62 -0.27 -8.08 -9.11
C LYS A 62 1.03 -7.39 -9.55
N ASN A 63 1.46 -6.31 -8.88
CA ASN A 63 2.70 -5.62 -9.18
C ASN A 63 3.34 -4.95 -7.95
N PRO A 64 3.89 -5.76 -7.01
CA PRO A 64 4.44 -5.24 -5.76
C PRO A 64 5.70 -4.37 -5.95
N ARG A 65 6.42 -4.51 -7.07
CA ARG A 65 7.58 -3.67 -7.40
C ARG A 65 7.16 -2.27 -7.84
N MET A 66 6.15 -2.17 -8.71
CA MET A 66 5.60 -0.89 -9.12
C MET A 66 4.97 -0.14 -7.95
N ALA A 67 4.25 -0.85 -7.07
CA ALA A 67 3.69 -0.27 -5.85
C ALA A 67 4.78 0.37 -4.96
N MET A 68 5.93 -0.29 -4.82
CA MET A 68 7.09 0.28 -4.11
C MET A 68 7.61 1.55 -4.77
N MET A 69 7.76 1.56 -6.10
CA MET A 69 8.24 2.72 -6.85
C MET A 69 7.32 3.93 -6.69
N VAL A 70 6.01 3.73 -6.81
CA VAL A 70 5.00 4.79 -6.65
C VAL A 70 5.06 5.40 -5.25
N LYS A 71 5.19 4.57 -4.20
CA LYS A 71 5.35 5.04 -2.81
C LYS A 71 6.57 5.97 -2.66
N THR A 72 7.70 5.67 -3.31
CA THR A 72 8.88 6.54 -3.22
C THR A 72 8.67 7.93 -3.85
N ASN A 73 7.78 8.05 -4.82
CA ASN A 73 7.44 9.32 -5.44
C ASN A 73 6.52 10.18 -4.56
N TRP A 74 5.61 9.56 -3.81
CA TRP A 74 4.66 10.29 -2.94
C TRP A 74 5.29 10.88 -1.68
N GLY A 75 6.44 10.34 -1.24
CA GLY A 75 7.20 10.86 -0.10
C GLY A 75 8.09 12.06 -0.43
N ARG A 76 8.30 12.37 -1.71
CA ARG A 76 8.98 13.59 -2.12
C ARG A 76 7.96 14.71 -2.09
N ARG A 77 8.09 15.66 -1.15
CA ARG A 77 7.43 16.96 -1.33
C ARG A 77 7.89 17.49 -2.69
N MET A 78 6.95 17.93 -3.53
CA MET A 78 7.32 18.88 -4.55
C MET A 78 7.88 20.09 -3.81
N GLU A 79 9.17 20.36 -3.99
CA GLU A 79 9.82 21.59 -3.54
C GLU A 79 9.17 22.80 -4.22
#